data_AF-A0A554RYB1-F1
#
_entry.id   AF-A0A554RYB1-F1
#
_cell.length_a   1.000
_cell.length_b   1.000
_cell.length_c   1.000
_cell.angle_alpha   90.00
_cell.angle_beta   90.00
_cell.angle_gamma   90.00
#
_symmetry.space_group_name_H-M   'P 1'
#
loop_
_entity.id
_entity.type
_entity.pdbx_description
1 polymer ?
#
loop_
_entity_poly.entity_id
_entity_poly.type
_entity_poly.pdbx_seq_one_letter_code
_entity_poly.pdbx_strand_id
1 'polypeptide(L)'
;MKEFFSEYKDALITVGWLLAAAGWVISNFQANKREKRKETRSEVDAICKAAAEVVANCRVYYSALPSNDEDDTRAAEIAFEVHRIVKRTERLRGRVSSFEEAVVAVGSFYEAVTAEPFQSKSRETHGPGSPVLLGIEESVHSLIDQLEEGFTLAFTKPWLRFRRAVKNELNNWRFPKKIPE
;
A
#
# COMPACT_ATOMS: atom_id res chain seq x y z
N MET A 1 44.53 -23.07 -39.94
CA MET A 1 44.65 -22.33 -38.66
C MET A 1 44.02 -20.94 -38.70
N LYS A 2 44.31 -20.06 -39.68
CA LYS A 2 43.76 -18.68 -39.71
C LYS A 2 42.22 -18.61 -39.77
N GLU A 3 41.58 -19.51 -40.51
CA GLU A 3 40.12 -19.53 -40.67
C GLU A 3 39.39 -19.86 -39.35
N PHE A 4 39.88 -20.84 -38.59
CA PHE A 4 39.33 -21.22 -37.28
C PHE A 4 39.33 -20.06 -36.28
N PHE A 5 40.39 -19.24 -36.27
CA PHE A 5 40.44 -18.06 -35.40
C PHE A 5 39.45 -16.96 -35.81
N SER A 6 39.09 -16.89 -37.10
CA SER A 6 38.13 -15.89 -37.60
C SER A 6 36.71 -16.21 -37.12
N GLU A 7 36.27 -17.47 -37.26
CA GLU A 7 34.93 -17.90 -36.83
C GLU A 7 34.73 -17.73 -35.32
N TYR A 8 35.74 -18.05 -34.51
CA TYR A 8 35.69 -17.86 -33.07
C TYR A 8 35.57 -16.38 -32.67
N LYS A 9 36.27 -15.49 -33.39
CA LYS A 9 36.21 -14.04 -33.14
C LYS A 9 34.81 -13.48 -33.40
N ASP A 10 34.18 -13.89 -34.49
CA ASP A 10 32.84 -13.43 -34.85
C ASP A 10 31.80 -13.94 -33.83
N ALA A 11 31.91 -15.19 -33.39
CA ALA A 11 31.08 -15.74 -32.33
C ALA A 11 31.23 -14.97 -31.01
N LEU A 12 32.47 -14.61 -30.62
CA LEU A 12 32.71 -13.80 -29.41
C LEU A 12 32.09 -12.41 -29.51
N ILE A 13 32.14 -11.76 -30.68
CA ILE A 13 31.51 -10.46 -30.90
C ILE A 13 29.99 -10.60 -30.74
N THR A 14 29.37 -11.61 -31.36
CA THR A 14 27.93 -11.86 -31.22
C THR A 14 27.53 -12.12 -29.77
N VAL A 15 28.28 -12.96 -29.05
CA VAL A 15 28.04 -13.22 -27.61
C VAL A 15 28.17 -11.93 -26.80
N GLY A 16 29.17 -11.10 -27.08
CA GLY A 16 29.36 -9.80 -26.43
C GLY A 16 28.14 -8.89 -26.60
N TRP A 17 27.61 -8.79 -27.83
CA TRP A 17 26.40 -8.01 -28.10
C TRP A 17 25.15 -8.59 -27.41
N LEU A 18 24.99 -9.91 -27.38
CA LEU A 18 23.88 -10.55 -26.67
C LEU A 18 23.94 -10.30 -25.16
N LEU A 19 25.13 -10.38 -24.55
CA LEU A 19 25.32 -10.06 -23.14
C LEU A 19 25.04 -8.59 -22.84
N ALA A 20 25.50 -7.68 -23.71
CA ALA A 20 25.22 -6.26 -23.56
C ALA A 20 23.71 -5.96 -23.65
N ALA A 21 23.02 -6.55 -24.63
CA ALA A 21 21.57 -6.40 -24.79
C ALA A 21 20.81 -6.96 -23.57
N ALA A 22 21.19 -8.15 -23.08
CA ALA A 22 20.60 -8.74 -21.87
C ALA A 22 20.83 -7.84 -20.64
N GLY A 23 22.05 -7.32 -20.46
CA GLY A 23 22.39 -6.41 -19.38
C GLY A 23 21.56 -5.13 -19.41
N TRP A 24 21.34 -4.55 -20.60
CA TRP A 24 20.49 -3.37 -20.77
C TRP A 24 19.04 -3.63 -20.40
N VAL A 25 18.46 -4.76 -20.86
CA VAL A 25 17.07 -5.13 -20.51
C VAL A 25 16.92 -5.32 -19.00
N ILE A 26 17.86 -6.01 -18.35
CA ILE A 26 17.85 -6.22 -16.89
C ILE A 26 17.94 -4.88 -16.15
N SER A 27 18.85 -4.00 -16.59
CA SER A 27 19.04 -2.67 -15.98
C SER A 27 17.78 -1.83 -16.06
N ASN A 28 17.14 -1.74 -17.23
CA ASN A 28 15.89 -1.01 -17.41
C ASN A 28 14.75 -1.58 -16.57
N PHE A 29 14.65 -2.91 -16.48
CA PHE A 29 13.65 -3.55 -15.63
C PHE A 29 13.86 -3.22 -14.14
N GLN A 30 15.11 -3.26 -13.66
CA GLN A 30 15.44 -2.89 -12.28
C GLN A 30 15.16 -1.41 -11.99
N ALA A 31 15.49 -0.53 -12.93
CA ALA A 31 15.20 0.91 -12.82
C ALA A 31 13.69 1.17 -12.69
N ASN A 32 12.88 0.61 -13.59
CA ASN A 32 11.42 0.76 -13.55
C ASN A 32 10.82 0.20 -12.24
N LYS A 33 11.32 -0.94 -11.76
CA LYS A 33 10.88 -1.51 -10.48
C LYS A 33 11.24 -0.62 -9.30
N ARG A 34 12.41 0.01 -9.32
CA ARG A 34 12.86 0.94 -8.27
C ARG A 34 11.98 2.19 -8.25
N GLU A 35 11.67 2.76 -9.41
CA GLU A 35 10.81 3.94 -9.49
C GLU A 35 9.39 3.63 -9.02
N LYS A 36 8.78 2.52 -9.48
CA LYS A 36 7.46 2.08 -8.98
C LYS A 36 7.44 1.91 -7.45
N ARG A 37 8.51 1.36 -6.86
CA ARG A 37 8.62 1.24 -5.40
C ARG A 37 8.64 2.61 -4.72
N LYS A 38 9.40 3.57 -5.22
CA LYS A 38 9.47 4.93 -4.65
C LYS A 38 8.13 5.65 -4.74
N GLU A 39 7.47 5.59 -5.90
CA GLU A 39 6.15 6.18 -6.10
C GLU A 39 5.11 5.59 -5.14
N THR A 40 5.11 4.26 -4.99
CA THR A 40 4.21 3.59 -4.04
C THR A 40 4.52 4.01 -2.60
N ARG A 41 5.82 4.10 -2.23
CA ARG A 41 6.22 4.53 -0.90
C ARG A 41 5.76 5.95 -0.60
N SER A 42 5.98 6.87 -1.53
CA SER A 42 5.56 8.25 -1.39
C SER A 42 4.04 8.38 -1.24
N GLU A 43 3.26 7.55 -1.92
CA GLU A 43 1.81 7.54 -1.75
C GLU A 43 1.40 7.02 -0.36
N VAL A 44 2.01 5.92 0.10
CA VAL A 44 1.77 5.37 1.44
C VAL A 44 2.09 6.43 2.52
N ASP A 45 3.28 7.02 2.47
CA ASP A 45 3.70 8.05 3.43
C ASP A 45 2.73 9.25 3.44
N ALA A 46 2.22 9.65 2.26
CA ALA A 46 1.25 10.73 2.15
C ALA A 46 -0.14 10.36 2.72
N ILE A 47 -0.58 9.11 2.57
CA ILE A 47 -1.83 8.63 3.17
C ILE A 47 -1.68 8.56 4.71
N CYS A 48 -0.58 7.99 5.22
CA CYS A 48 -0.31 7.90 6.65
C CYS A 48 -0.27 9.29 7.30
N LYS A 49 0.40 10.26 6.66
CA LYS A 49 0.45 11.65 7.13
C LYS A 49 -0.94 12.28 7.18
N ALA A 50 -1.73 12.15 6.12
CA ALA A 50 -3.08 12.70 6.06
C ALA A 50 -3.99 12.07 7.14
N ALA A 51 -3.89 10.75 7.36
CA ALA A 51 -4.66 10.08 8.40
C ALA A 51 -4.29 10.59 9.81
N ALA A 52 -2.99 10.78 10.09
CA ALA A 52 -2.55 11.37 11.35
C ALA A 52 -3.03 12.82 11.54
N GLU A 53 -3.03 13.63 10.48
CA GLU A 53 -3.58 15.00 10.50
C GLU A 53 -5.10 14.99 10.79
N VAL A 54 -5.85 14.05 10.21
CA VAL A 54 -7.28 13.87 10.51
C VAL A 54 -7.50 13.55 11.99
N VAL A 55 -6.69 12.68 12.60
CA VAL A 55 -6.78 12.39 14.05
C VAL A 55 -6.54 13.64 14.88
N ALA A 56 -5.52 14.44 14.53
CA ALA A 56 -5.25 15.69 15.21
C ALA A 56 -6.44 16.66 15.10
N ASN A 57 -7.05 16.76 13.92
CA ASN A 57 -8.25 17.58 13.71
C ASN A 57 -9.45 17.05 14.49
N CYS A 58 -9.64 15.72 14.57
CA CYS A 58 -10.68 15.11 15.38
C CYS A 58 -10.49 15.44 16.87
N ARG A 59 -9.25 15.37 17.39
CA ARG A 59 -8.94 15.76 18.78
C ARG A 59 -9.31 17.22 19.04
N VAL A 60 -8.94 18.14 18.14
CA VAL A 60 -9.29 19.56 18.25
C VAL A 60 -10.80 19.76 18.21
N TYR A 61 -11.48 19.11 17.27
CA TYR A 61 -12.93 19.15 17.12
C TYR A 61 -13.63 18.70 18.41
N TYR A 62 -13.36 17.48 18.87
CA TYR A 62 -14.00 16.90 20.06
C TYR A 62 -13.62 17.58 21.39
N SER A 63 -12.48 18.26 21.47
CA SER A 63 -12.05 19.02 22.66
C SER A 63 -12.60 20.45 22.71
N ALA A 64 -13.01 21.02 21.57
CA ALA A 64 -13.54 22.38 21.50
C ALA A 64 -14.99 22.43 22.01
N LEU A 65 -15.34 23.54 22.68
CA LEU A 65 -16.71 23.83 23.12
C LEU A 65 -17.65 23.86 21.89
N PRO A 66 -18.88 23.31 21.98
CA PRO A 66 -19.78 23.25 20.84
C PRO A 66 -20.15 24.65 20.33
N SER A 67 -20.01 24.85 19.02
CA SER A 67 -20.39 26.08 18.31
C SER A 67 -20.97 25.69 16.95
N ASN A 68 -22.27 25.92 16.75
CA ASN A 68 -23.01 25.38 15.61
C ASN A 68 -22.35 25.64 14.24
N ASP A 69 -21.91 26.88 13.96
CA ASP A 69 -21.42 27.24 12.61
C ASP A 69 -19.97 26.76 12.35
N GLU A 70 -19.10 26.84 13.35
CA GLU A 70 -17.70 26.38 13.22
C GLU A 70 -17.60 24.85 13.24
N ASP A 71 -18.47 24.19 13.99
CA ASP A 71 -18.48 22.73 14.11
C ASP A 71 -18.92 22.06 12.81
N ASP A 72 -19.96 22.58 12.15
CA ASP A 72 -20.44 22.06 10.86
C ASP A 72 -19.35 22.15 9.79
N THR A 73 -18.63 23.28 9.74
CA THR A 73 -17.53 23.49 8.79
C THR A 73 -16.39 22.51 9.05
N ARG A 74 -15.94 22.38 10.30
CA ARG A 74 -14.84 21.46 10.66
C ARG A 74 -15.22 20.00 10.45
N ALA A 75 -16.44 19.61 10.79
CA ALA A 75 -16.92 18.24 10.54
C ALA A 75 -16.92 17.92 9.04
N ALA A 76 -17.36 18.85 8.20
CA ALA A 76 -17.32 18.71 6.75
C ALA A 76 -15.88 18.60 6.21
N GLU A 77 -14.95 19.42 6.70
CA GLU A 77 -13.53 19.35 6.35
C GLU A 77 -12.91 18.00 6.71
N ILE A 78 -13.17 17.51 7.93
CA ILE A 78 -12.70 16.20 8.39
C ILE A 78 -13.30 15.09 7.50
N ALA A 79 -14.60 15.11 7.25
CA ALA A 79 -15.29 14.13 6.41
C ALA A 79 -14.70 14.08 4.99
N PHE A 80 -14.43 15.25 4.41
CA PHE A 80 -13.85 15.37 3.08
C PHE A 80 -12.43 14.78 3.02
N GLU A 81 -11.58 15.07 4.01
CA GLU A 81 -10.22 14.52 4.06
C GLU A 81 -10.23 13.00 4.27
N VAL A 82 -11.12 12.46 5.11
CA VAL A 82 -11.29 11.01 5.23
C VAL A 82 -11.72 10.40 3.89
N HIS A 83 -12.68 11.00 3.19
CA HIS A 83 -13.10 10.50 1.88
C HIS A 83 -11.94 10.51 0.86
N ARG A 84 -11.09 11.53 0.92
CA ARG A 84 -9.88 11.63 0.09
C ARG A 84 -8.89 10.51 0.41
N ILE A 85 -8.68 10.19 1.69
CA ILE A 85 -7.85 9.06 2.15
C ILE A 85 -8.40 7.73 1.62
N VAL A 86 -9.72 7.51 1.71
CA VAL A 86 -10.39 6.32 1.15
C VAL A 86 -10.10 6.18 -0.34
N LYS A 87 -10.36 7.23 -1.13
CA LYS A 87 -10.15 7.21 -2.59
C LYS A 87 -8.70 6.98 -2.99
N ARG A 88 -7.74 7.53 -2.24
CA ARG A 88 -6.30 7.30 -2.47
C ARG A 88 -5.92 5.86 -2.18
N THR A 89 -6.45 5.29 -1.10
CA THR A 89 -6.22 3.89 -0.71
C THR A 89 -6.80 2.92 -1.74
N GLU A 90 -8.04 3.15 -2.21
CA GLU A 90 -8.65 2.37 -3.29
C GLU A 90 -7.81 2.42 -4.59
N ARG A 91 -7.33 3.62 -4.97
CA ARG A 91 -6.45 3.80 -6.13
C ARG A 91 -5.11 3.08 -5.96
N LEU A 92 -4.56 3.08 -4.75
CA LEU A 92 -3.33 2.36 -4.43
C LEU A 92 -3.52 0.85 -4.62
N ARG A 93 -4.64 0.29 -4.12
CA ARG A 93 -5.04 -1.10 -4.34
C ARG A 93 -5.22 -1.44 -5.82
N GLY A 94 -5.81 -0.53 -6.60
CA GLY A 94 -5.93 -0.70 -8.06
C GLY A 94 -4.59 -0.82 -8.79
N ARG A 95 -3.52 -0.21 -8.26
CA ARG A 95 -2.15 -0.28 -8.82
C ARG A 95 -1.34 -1.46 -8.30
N VAL A 96 -1.61 -1.89 -7.07
CA VAL A 96 -0.88 -2.94 -6.35
C VAL A 96 -1.87 -3.72 -5.48
N SER A 97 -2.11 -4.99 -5.83
CA SER A 97 -3.14 -5.82 -5.19
C SER A 97 -2.84 -6.24 -3.74
N SER A 98 -1.63 -6.01 -3.22
CA SER A 98 -1.29 -6.33 -1.83
C SER A 98 -1.88 -5.37 -0.80
N PHE A 99 -2.61 -4.34 -1.21
CA PHE A 99 -3.26 -3.35 -0.34
C PHE A 99 -4.75 -3.65 -0.09
N GLU A 100 -5.21 -4.89 -0.29
CA GLU A 100 -6.61 -5.26 -0.04
C GLU A 100 -7.01 -5.00 1.43
N GLU A 101 -6.20 -5.45 2.38
CA GLU A 101 -6.47 -5.27 3.82
C GLU A 101 -6.43 -3.78 4.23
N ALA A 102 -5.62 -2.96 3.56
CA ALA A 102 -5.62 -1.51 3.79
C ALA A 102 -6.95 -0.85 3.36
N VAL A 103 -7.63 -1.40 2.34
CA VAL A 103 -8.97 -0.94 1.94
C VAL A 103 -10.02 -1.31 2.99
N VAL A 104 -9.89 -2.47 3.63
CA VAL A 104 -10.76 -2.84 4.76
C VAL A 104 -10.52 -1.91 5.94
N ALA A 105 -9.25 -1.71 6.32
CA ALA A 105 -8.87 -0.85 7.44
C ALA A 105 -9.28 0.62 7.24
N VAL A 106 -9.18 1.17 6.02
CA VAL A 106 -9.65 2.54 5.76
C VAL A 106 -11.17 2.66 5.86
N GLY A 107 -11.92 1.58 5.59
CA GLY A 107 -13.35 1.52 5.84
C GLY A 107 -13.67 1.65 7.33
N SER A 108 -12.98 0.88 8.17
CA SER A 108 -13.13 0.97 9.63
C SER A 108 -12.69 2.34 10.18
N PHE A 109 -11.64 2.95 9.63
CA PHE A 109 -11.26 4.32 9.96
C PHE A 109 -12.34 5.33 9.55
N TYR A 110 -12.91 5.19 8.35
CA TYR A 110 -14.00 6.03 7.89
C TYR A 110 -15.20 5.94 8.84
N GLU A 111 -15.62 4.73 9.20
CA GLU A 111 -16.70 4.50 10.15
C GLU A 111 -16.37 5.09 11.53
N ALA A 112 -15.16 4.87 12.06
CA ALA A 112 -14.76 5.39 13.37
C ALA A 112 -14.78 6.92 13.44
N VAL A 113 -14.37 7.60 12.36
CA VAL A 113 -14.42 9.07 12.32
C VAL A 113 -15.83 9.59 12.09
N THR A 114 -16.60 8.96 11.19
CA THR A 114 -17.89 9.49 10.72
C THR A 114 -19.12 8.93 11.43
N ALA A 115 -18.95 7.98 12.36
CA ALA A 115 -20.03 7.45 13.19
C ALA A 115 -20.70 8.56 14.02
N GLU A 116 -21.97 8.35 14.36
CA GLU A 116 -22.67 9.23 15.29
C GLU A 116 -21.89 9.31 16.62
N PRO A 117 -21.68 10.51 17.19
CA PRO A 117 -22.40 11.77 16.93
C PRO A 117 -21.73 12.76 15.96
N PHE A 118 -20.88 12.32 15.00
CA PHE A 118 -20.02 13.18 14.15
C PHE A 118 -20.70 14.30 13.32
N GLN A 119 -22.04 14.36 13.25
CA GLN A 119 -22.79 15.48 12.67
C GLN A 119 -24.02 15.89 13.51
N SER A 120 -24.07 15.49 14.78
CA SER A 120 -25.19 15.83 15.64
C SER A 120 -25.04 17.25 16.17
N LYS A 121 -26.15 18.01 16.16
CA LYS A 121 -26.25 19.32 16.84
C LYS A 121 -26.01 19.23 18.35
N SER A 122 -26.01 18.02 18.91
CA SER A 122 -25.83 17.71 20.32
C SER A 122 -24.49 17.02 20.59
N ARG A 123 -23.45 17.34 19.82
CA ARG A 123 -22.11 16.77 20.02
C ARG A 123 -21.62 17.03 21.45
N GLU A 124 -21.20 15.96 22.12
CA GLU A 124 -20.57 16.04 23.42
C GLU A 124 -19.08 16.40 23.27
N THR A 125 -18.57 17.17 24.23
CA THR A 125 -17.12 17.38 24.36
C THR A 125 -16.51 16.14 24.96
N HIS A 126 -15.45 15.62 24.34
CA HIS A 126 -14.76 14.44 24.80
C HIS A 126 -13.35 14.77 25.29
N GLY A 127 -12.97 14.20 26.44
CA GLY A 127 -11.60 14.28 26.92
C GLY A 127 -10.64 13.40 26.10
N PRO A 128 -9.32 13.59 26.24
CA PRO A 128 -8.30 12.87 25.46
C PRO A 128 -8.29 11.35 25.67
N GLY A 129 -8.80 10.85 26.80
CA GLY A 129 -8.94 9.42 27.08
C GLY A 129 -10.33 8.86 26.75
N SER A 130 -11.15 9.59 26.00
CA SER A 130 -12.49 9.13 25.63
C SER A 130 -12.42 7.90 24.71
N PRO A 131 -13.36 6.94 24.84
CA PRO A 131 -13.43 5.79 23.96
C PRO A 131 -13.54 6.16 22.47
N VAL A 132 -14.19 7.28 22.15
CA VAL A 132 -14.33 7.78 20.77
C VAL A 132 -12.98 8.14 20.16
N LEU A 133 -12.20 8.99 20.85
CA LEU A 133 -10.87 9.38 20.35
C LEU A 133 -9.90 8.19 20.32
N LEU A 134 -9.95 7.30 21.32
CA LEU A 134 -9.12 6.09 21.34
C LEU A 134 -9.48 5.14 20.18
N GLY A 135 -10.76 4.98 19.85
CA GLY A 135 -11.19 4.16 18.70
C GLY A 135 -10.75 4.75 17.36
N ILE A 136 -10.81 6.07 17.21
CA ILE A 136 -10.28 6.77 16.03
C ILE A 136 -8.76 6.52 15.92
N GLU A 137 -8.02 6.67 17.02
CA GLU A 137 -6.57 6.45 17.05
C GLU A 137 -6.19 5.00 16.72
N GLU A 138 -6.88 4.03 17.32
CA GLU A 138 -6.68 2.60 17.04
C GLU A 138 -6.93 2.28 15.56
N SER A 139 -8.01 2.81 15.00
CA SER A 139 -8.34 2.60 13.58
C SER A 139 -7.31 3.21 12.62
N VAL A 140 -6.71 4.36 12.96
CA VAL A 140 -5.62 4.96 12.18
C VAL A 140 -4.33 4.16 12.29
N HIS A 141 -3.98 3.69 13.49
CA HIS A 141 -2.83 2.81 13.65
C HIS A 141 -3.00 1.52 12.85
N SER A 142 -4.18 0.91 12.89
CA SER A 142 -4.52 -0.26 12.06
C SER A 142 -4.36 0.05 10.57
N LEU A 143 -4.87 1.18 10.08
CA LEU A 143 -4.70 1.59 8.69
C LEU A 143 -3.23 1.75 8.30
N ILE A 144 -2.42 2.42 9.13
CA ILE A 144 -0.99 2.62 8.88
C ILE A 144 -0.26 1.28 8.81
N ASP A 145 -0.53 0.38 9.76
CA ASP A 145 0.07 -0.95 9.80
C ASP A 145 -0.27 -1.77 8.55
N GLN A 146 -1.54 -1.73 8.11
CA GLN A 146 -1.97 -2.43 6.89
C GLN A 146 -1.37 -1.83 5.62
N LEU A 147 -1.17 -0.51 5.55
CA LEU A 147 -0.46 0.13 4.44
C LEU A 147 1.02 -0.30 4.39
N GLU A 148 1.70 -0.35 5.54
CA GLU A 148 3.09 -0.77 5.64
C GLU A 148 3.29 -2.27 5.34
N GLU A 149 2.36 -3.11 5.81
CA GLU A 149 2.33 -4.52 5.45
C GLU A 149 2.10 -4.70 3.95
N GLY A 150 1.13 -3.99 3.37
CA GLY A 150 0.84 -4.01 1.94
C GLY A 150 2.05 -3.62 1.10
N PHE A 151 2.80 -2.60 1.51
CA PHE A 151 4.06 -2.20 0.89
C PHE A 151 5.14 -3.28 1.00
N THR A 152 5.31 -3.86 2.20
CA THR A 152 6.29 -4.92 2.47
C THR A 152 6.02 -6.17 1.62
N LEU A 153 4.76 -6.56 1.49
CA LEU A 153 4.33 -7.70 0.67
C LEU A 153 4.56 -7.46 -0.83
N ALA A 154 4.42 -6.21 -1.30
CA ALA A 154 4.66 -5.85 -2.69
C ALA A 154 6.15 -5.88 -3.08
N PHE A 155 7.04 -5.34 -2.22
CA PHE A 155 8.40 -5.00 -2.65
C PHE A 155 9.54 -5.72 -1.90
N THR A 156 9.31 -6.22 -0.68
CA THR A 156 10.39 -6.80 0.15
C THR A 156 10.50 -8.32 0.03
N LYS A 157 9.40 -9.03 -0.25
CA LYS A 157 9.38 -10.51 -0.39
C LYS A 157 9.33 -11.09 -1.82
N PRO A 158 9.92 -10.50 -2.90
CA PRO A 158 9.86 -11.11 -4.24
C PRO A 158 10.46 -12.52 -4.31
N TRP A 159 11.64 -12.72 -3.69
CA TRP A 159 12.33 -14.01 -3.73
C TRP A 159 11.57 -15.11 -2.98
N LEU A 160 10.85 -14.76 -1.91
CA LEU A 160 10.02 -15.71 -1.17
C LEU A 160 8.79 -16.15 -1.99
N ARG A 161 8.20 -15.26 -2.80
CA ARG A 161 7.12 -15.63 -3.72
C ARG A 161 7.62 -16.55 -4.83
N PHE A 162 8.76 -16.21 -5.45
CA PHE A 162 9.39 -17.08 -6.45
C PHE A 162 9.70 -18.47 -5.87
N ARG A 163 10.29 -18.53 -4.67
CA ARG A 163 10.61 -19.81 -4.00
C ARG A 163 9.36 -20.63 -3.65
N ARG A 164 8.25 -19.99 -3.24
CA ARG A 164 6.97 -20.70 -3.04
C ARG A 164 6.39 -21.24 -4.35
N ALA A 165 6.42 -20.45 -5.41
CA ALA A 165 5.92 -20.88 -6.72
C ALA A 165 6.70 -22.09 -7.25
N VAL A 166 8.03 -22.03 -7.21
CA VAL A 166 8.91 -23.15 -7.59
C VAL A 166 8.66 -24.37 -6.70
N LYS A 167 8.49 -24.20 -5.38
CA LYS A 167 8.21 -25.31 -4.47
C LYS A 167 6.85 -25.97 -4.75
N ASN A 168 5.82 -25.19 -5.08
CA ASN A 168 4.50 -25.70 -5.42
C ASN A 168 4.52 -26.47 -6.75
N GLU A 169 5.20 -25.94 -7.78
CA GLU A 169 5.47 -26.62 -9.06
C GLU A 169 6.16 -27.97 -8.84
N LEU A 170 7.26 -27.98 -8.06
CA LEU A 170 8.02 -29.19 -7.76
C LEU A 170 7.19 -30.23 -6.98
N ASN A 171 6.34 -29.80 -6.04
CA ASN A 171 5.45 -30.69 -5.30
C ASN A 171 4.37 -31.30 -6.20
N ASN A 172 3.83 -30.52 -7.14
CA ASN A 172 2.83 -30.99 -8.09
C ASN A 172 3.42 -32.03 -9.07
N TRP A 173 4.69 -31.85 -9.45
CA TRP A 173 5.46 -32.84 -10.22
C TRP A 173 5.72 -34.14 -9.43
N ARG A 174 5.96 -34.06 -8.12
CA ARG A 174 6.30 -35.23 -7.28
C ARG A 174 5.10 -36.11 -6.93
N PHE A 175 3.89 -35.53 -6.87
CA PHE A 175 2.67 -36.24 -6.51
C PHE A 175 1.55 -35.84 -7.46
N PRO A 176 1.54 -36.34 -8.72
CA PRO A 176 0.41 -36.11 -9.61
C PRO A 176 -0.84 -36.68 -8.93
N LYS A 177 -1.87 -35.84 -8.76
CA LYS A 177 -3.14 -36.28 -8.19
C LYS A 177 -3.65 -37.45 -9.05
N LYS A 178 -3.81 -38.62 -8.44
CA LYS A 178 -4.47 -39.76 -9.09
C LYS A 178 -5.83 -39.29 -9.60
N ILE A 179 -6.08 -39.51 -10.88
CA ILE A 179 -7.36 -39.21 -11.52
C ILE A 179 -8.42 -40.08 -10.81
N PRO A 180 -9.48 -39.49 -10.22
CA PRO A 180 -10.55 -40.29 -9.65
C PRO A 180 -11.29 -41.02 -10.78
N GLU A 181 -11.46 -42.34 -10.60
CA GLU A 181 -12.27 -43.23 -11.46
C GLU A 181 -13.78 -43.04 -11.22
#